data_AF-A0A537WR29-F1
#
_entry.id   AF-A0A537WR29-F1
#
_cell.length_a   1.000
_cell.length_b   1.000
_cell.length_c   1.000
_cell.angle_alpha   90.00
_cell.angle_beta   90.00
_cell.angle_gamma   90.00
#
_symmetry.space_group_name_H-M   'P 1'
#
loop_
_entity.id
_entity.type
_entity.pdbx_description
1 polymer ?
#
loop_
_entity_poly.entity_id
_entity_poly.type
_entity_poly.pdbx_seq_one_letter_code
_entity_poly.pdbx_strand_id
1 'polypeptide(L)'
;AAAPEGESIFDTWAGKGMAHYERLGIPARVSPLRTREDAERADVVDMLDEASLVFFSGGNPWYLATILLGTPFWARLQERLHDGLAYAGCSAGVACLTEMTYDSDAQDLD
;
A
#
# COMPACT_ATOMS: atom_id res chain seq x y z
N ALA A 1 0.80 4.65 0.76
CA ALA A 1 0.02 5.53 1.66
C ALA A 1 0.20 7.01 1.35
N ALA A 2 1.34 7.45 0.79
CA ALA A 2 1.62 8.87 0.51
C ALA A 2 0.95 9.45 -0.76
N ALA A 3 -0.01 8.75 -1.36
CA ALA A 3 -0.68 9.25 -2.57
C ALA A 3 -1.39 10.62 -2.37
N PRO A 4 -2.03 10.91 -1.21
CA PRO A 4 -2.63 12.23 -0.97
C PRO A 4 -1.62 13.38 -0.94
N GLU A 5 -0.35 13.11 -0.65
CA GLU A 5 0.71 14.11 -0.56
C GLU A 5 1.20 14.59 -1.95
N GLY A 6 0.68 13.99 -3.03
CA GLY A 6 0.94 14.38 -4.41
C GLY A 6 1.88 13.43 -5.16
N GLU A 7 1.90 13.60 -6.48
CA GLU A 7 2.62 12.72 -7.40
C GLU A 7 4.13 12.65 -7.13
N SER A 8 4.77 13.79 -6.84
CA SER A 8 6.20 13.84 -6.56
C SER A 8 6.59 13.06 -5.29
N ILE A 9 5.73 13.06 -4.28
CA ILE A 9 5.95 12.33 -3.04
C ILE A 9 5.72 10.83 -3.25
N PHE A 10 4.66 10.47 -3.99
CA PHE A 10 4.42 9.10 -4.40
C PHE A 10 5.63 8.52 -5.16
N ASP A 11 6.12 9.25 -6.17
CA ASP A 11 7.26 8.82 -6.99
C ASP A 11 8.55 8.75 -6.18
N THR A 12 8.73 9.63 -5.21
CA THR A 12 9.87 9.55 -4.27
C THR A 12 9.84 8.26 -3.45
N TRP A 13 8.68 7.86 -2.94
CA TRP A 13 8.52 6.59 -2.22
C TRP A 13 8.74 5.38 -3.13
N ALA A 14 8.18 5.42 -4.35
CA ALA A 14 8.38 4.40 -5.36
C ALA A 14 9.86 4.23 -5.69
N GLY A 15 10.59 5.33 -5.94
CA GLY A 15 12.02 5.32 -6.23
C GLY A 15 12.86 4.74 -5.08
N LYS A 16 12.54 5.10 -3.83
CA LYS A 16 13.21 4.54 -2.64
C LYS A 16 13.03 3.02 -2.54
N GLY A 17 11.80 2.54 -2.76
CA GLY A 17 11.48 1.11 -2.74
C GLY A 17 12.22 0.35 -3.84
N MET A 18 12.12 0.84 -5.08
CA MET A 18 12.80 0.23 -6.24
C MET A 18 14.32 0.14 -6.02
N ALA A 19 14.96 1.25 -5.61
CA ALA A 19 16.39 1.24 -5.34
C ALA A 19 16.78 0.30 -4.19
N HIS A 20 15.91 0.14 -3.18
CA HIS A 20 16.15 -0.79 -2.08
C HIS A 20 16.16 -2.24 -2.55
N TYR A 21 15.12 -2.69 -3.26
CA TYR A 21 15.03 -4.07 -3.73
C TYR A 21 16.03 -4.39 -4.83
N GLU A 22 16.34 -3.42 -5.71
CA GLU A 22 17.40 -3.55 -6.72
C GLU A 22 18.76 -3.87 -6.07
N ARG A 23 19.15 -3.16 -4.99
CA ARG A 23 20.40 -3.46 -4.26
C ARG A 23 20.44 -4.84 -3.63
N LEU A 24 19.28 -5.44 -3.38
CA LEU A 24 19.16 -6.80 -2.85
C LEU A 24 19.09 -7.86 -3.96
N GLY A 25 19.08 -7.46 -5.23
CA GLY A 25 18.91 -8.37 -6.37
C GLY A 25 17.49 -8.95 -6.46
N ILE A 26 16.50 -8.29 -5.85
CA ILE A 26 15.10 -8.72 -5.82
C ILE A 26 14.32 -7.93 -6.87
N PRO A 27 13.68 -8.60 -7.86
CA PRO A 27 12.79 -7.93 -8.79
C PRO A 27 11.62 -7.29 -8.06
N ALA A 28 11.36 -6.02 -8.32
CA ALA A 28 10.24 -5.27 -7.76
C ALA A 28 9.48 -4.53 -8.86
N ARG A 29 8.22 -4.19 -8.58
CA ARG A 29 7.37 -3.35 -9.43
C ARG A 29 6.62 -2.37 -8.55
N VAL A 30 6.37 -1.17 -9.05
CA VAL A 30 5.54 -0.18 -8.37
C VAL A 30 4.08 -0.46 -8.74
N SER A 31 3.23 -0.67 -7.74
CA SER A 31 1.78 -0.75 -7.95
C SER A 31 1.22 0.65 -8.22
N PRO A 32 0.31 0.83 -9.19
CA PRO A 32 -0.34 2.12 -9.44
C PRO A 32 -1.42 2.45 -8.41
N LEU A 33 -1.61 1.61 -7.37
CA LEU A 33 -2.63 1.77 -6.32
C LEU A 33 -2.50 3.11 -5.57
N ARG A 34 -3.24 4.11 -6.02
CA ARG A 34 -3.28 5.45 -5.44
C ARG A 34 -4.66 5.79 -4.91
N THR A 35 -5.72 5.32 -5.56
CA THR A 35 -7.12 5.59 -5.18
C THR A 35 -7.91 4.31 -4.89
N ARG A 36 -9.17 4.47 -4.47
CA ARG A 36 -10.08 3.33 -4.28
C ARG A 36 -10.41 2.66 -5.60
N GLU A 37 -10.58 3.42 -6.68
CA GLU A 37 -10.84 2.91 -8.02
C GLU A 37 -9.67 2.03 -8.50
N ASP A 38 -8.44 2.38 -8.14
CA ASP A 38 -7.28 1.52 -8.41
C ASP A 38 -7.34 0.17 -7.69
N ALA A 39 -7.88 0.14 -6.48
CA ALA A 39 -8.05 -1.08 -5.68
C ALA A 39 -9.16 -2.00 -6.23
N GLU A 40 -10.00 -1.51 -7.14
CA GLU A 40 -11.05 -2.27 -7.81
C GLU A 40 -10.62 -2.80 -9.19
N ARG A 41 -9.51 -2.31 -9.73
CA ARG A 41 -8.99 -2.71 -11.04
C ARG A 41 -8.36 -4.10 -11.01
N ALA A 42 -8.82 -4.99 -11.90
CA ALA A 42 -8.31 -6.35 -12.02
C ALA A 42 -6.79 -6.41 -12.23
N ASP A 43 -6.23 -5.53 -13.07
CA ASP A 43 -4.78 -5.52 -13.35
C ASP A 43 -3.92 -5.18 -12.12
N VAL A 44 -4.47 -4.42 -11.16
CA VAL A 44 -3.81 -4.09 -9.89
C VAL A 44 -3.95 -5.23 -8.88
N VAL A 45 -5.11 -5.90 -8.87
CA VAL A 45 -5.38 -7.08 -8.03
C VAL A 45 -4.49 -8.25 -8.44
N ASP A 46 -4.36 -8.52 -9.74
CA ASP A 46 -3.57 -9.63 -10.30
C ASP A 46 -2.07 -9.53 -9.95
N MET A 47 -1.57 -8.33 -9.63
CA MET A 47 -0.19 -8.16 -9.15
C MET A 47 0.08 -8.95 -7.86
N LEU A 48 -0.94 -9.20 -7.04
CA LEU A 48 -0.81 -9.95 -5.77
C LEU A 48 -0.57 -11.45 -6.00
N ASP A 49 -0.94 -11.97 -7.16
CA ASP A 49 -0.76 -13.39 -7.50
C ASP A 49 0.69 -13.70 -7.87
N GLU A 50 1.39 -12.72 -8.45
CA GLU A 50 2.82 -12.80 -8.79
C GLU A 50 3.74 -12.38 -7.63
N ALA A 51 3.20 -11.72 -6.59
CA ALA A 51 3.99 -11.17 -5.51
C ALA A 51 4.38 -12.22 -4.47
N SER A 52 5.64 -12.17 -4.02
CA SER A 52 6.11 -12.86 -2.81
C SER A 52 6.12 -11.94 -1.58
N LEU A 53 6.10 -10.63 -1.78
CA LEU A 53 6.04 -9.61 -0.75
C LEU A 53 5.27 -8.39 -1.24
N VAL A 54 4.44 -7.80 -0.38
CA VAL A 54 3.88 -6.46 -0.57
C VAL A 54 4.52 -5.49 0.42
N PHE A 55 4.83 -4.28 -0.05
CA PHE A 55 5.36 -3.21 0.79
C PHE A 55 4.48 -1.97 0.69
N PHE A 56 3.92 -1.53 1.81
CA PHE A 56 3.20 -0.26 1.90
C PHE A 56 4.09 0.84 2.49
N SER A 57 4.27 1.92 1.72
CA SER A 57 5.03 3.10 2.14
C SER A 57 4.43 3.80 3.37
N GLY A 58 5.19 4.74 3.96
CA GLY A 58 4.62 5.77 4.83
C GLY A 58 3.66 6.70 4.10
N GLY A 59 2.97 7.54 4.88
CA GLY A 59 1.98 8.52 4.42
C GLY A 59 0.83 8.63 5.41
N ASN A 60 -0.42 8.64 4.91
CA ASN A 60 -1.62 8.72 5.73
C ASN A 60 -2.27 7.32 5.93
N PRO A 61 -2.37 6.79 7.17
CA PRO A 61 -2.92 5.46 7.40
C PRO A 61 -4.44 5.37 7.23
N TRP A 62 -5.18 6.43 7.58
CA TRP A 62 -6.63 6.49 7.37
C TRP A 62 -6.98 6.48 5.89
N TYR A 63 -6.26 7.27 5.08
CA TYR A 63 -6.46 7.27 3.64
C TYR A 63 -6.18 5.89 3.05
N LEU A 64 -5.06 5.26 3.43
CA LEU A 64 -4.72 3.92 2.96
C LEU A 64 -5.80 2.89 3.35
N ALA A 65 -6.28 2.91 4.59
CA ALA A 65 -7.37 2.03 5.02
C ALA A 65 -8.66 2.27 4.23
N THR A 66 -9.00 3.53 3.96
CA THR A 66 -10.22 3.92 3.23
C THR A 66 -10.22 3.45 1.78
N ILE A 67 -9.08 3.54 1.08
CA ILE A 67 -9.00 3.06 -0.31
C ILE A 67 -8.92 1.54 -0.41
N LEU A 68 -8.44 0.84 0.62
CA LEU A 68 -8.32 -0.62 0.63
C LEU A 68 -9.59 -1.33 1.11
N LEU A 69 -10.18 -0.88 2.22
CA LEU A 69 -11.19 -1.67 2.93
C LEU A 69 -12.41 -1.95 2.04
N GLY A 70 -12.81 -3.22 2.01
CA GLY A 70 -13.95 -3.69 1.21
C GLY A 70 -13.73 -3.70 -0.31
N THR A 71 -12.48 -3.59 -0.78
CA THR A 71 -12.15 -3.69 -2.21
C THR A 71 -11.67 -5.10 -2.59
N PRO A 72 -11.74 -5.48 -3.89
CA PRO A 72 -11.15 -6.72 -4.38
C PRO A 72 -9.67 -6.85 -4.06
N PHE A 73 -8.90 -5.76 -4.15
CA PHE A 73 -7.48 -5.78 -3.79
C PHE A 73 -7.27 -6.18 -2.34
N TRP A 74 -8.07 -5.64 -1.40
CA TRP A 74 -7.96 -6.00 0.01
C TRP A 74 -8.34 -7.45 0.28
N ALA A 75 -9.45 -7.92 -0.29
CA ALA A 75 -9.87 -9.32 -0.17
C ALA A 75 -8.78 -10.28 -0.69
N ARG A 76 -8.23 -9.99 -1.87
CA ARG A 76 -7.15 -10.77 -2.47
C ARG A 76 -5.87 -10.71 -1.65
N LEU A 77 -5.52 -9.55 -1.11
CA LEU A 77 -4.36 -9.41 -0.24
C LEU A 77 -4.50 -10.34 0.98
N GLN A 78 -5.67 -10.36 1.63
CA GLN A 78 -5.92 -11.24 2.78
C GLN A 78 -5.79 -12.73 2.41
N GLU A 79 -6.32 -13.16 1.27
CA GLU A 79 -6.14 -14.52 0.75
C GLU A 79 -4.65 -14.85 0.56
N ARG A 80 -3.91 -13.97 -0.12
CA ARG A 80 -2.49 -14.19 -0.39
C ARG A 80 -1.65 -14.18 0.88
N LEU A 81 -1.99 -13.36 1.88
CA LEU A 81 -1.36 -13.39 3.20
C LEU A 81 -1.57 -14.73 3.90
N HIS A 82 -2.77 -15.31 3.79
CA HIS A 82 -3.03 -16.66 4.31
C HIS A 82 -2.19 -17.73 3.58
N ASP A 83 -1.94 -17.53 2.28
CA ASP A 83 -1.12 -18.40 1.44
C ASP A 83 0.39 -18.16 1.55
N GLY A 84 0.84 -17.28 2.45
CA GLY A 84 2.27 -17.04 2.74
C GLY A 84 2.92 -15.85 2.03
N LEU A 85 2.13 -14.95 1.42
CA LEU A 85 2.63 -13.64 1.00
C LEU A 85 3.21 -12.88 2.21
N ALA A 86 4.40 -12.31 2.05
CA ALA A 86 4.97 -11.45 3.10
C ALA A 86 4.35 -10.05 3.06
N TYR A 87 3.98 -9.52 4.23
CA TYR A 87 3.57 -8.12 4.38
C TYR A 87 4.70 -7.31 5.01
N ALA A 88 5.04 -6.19 4.39
CA ALA A 88 5.87 -5.17 4.99
C ALA A 88 5.17 -3.80 4.89
N GLY A 89 5.36 -2.98 5.91
CA GLY A 89 4.79 -1.64 5.96
C GLY A 89 5.72 -0.68 6.69
N CYS A 90 5.70 0.58 6.29
CA CYS A 90 6.38 1.66 7.01
C CYS A 90 5.34 2.64 7.56
N SER A 91 5.40 2.94 8.86
CA SER A 91 4.53 3.93 9.53
C SER A 91 3.05 3.69 9.19
N ALA A 92 2.45 4.52 8.32
CA ALA A 92 1.09 4.35 7.85
C ALA A 92 0.76 2.97 7.28
N GLY A 93 1.71 2.34 6.57
CA GLY A 93 1.54 0.98 6.06
C GLY A 93 1.41 -0.08 7.16
N VAL A 94 1.81 0.21 8.40
CA VAL A 94 1.55 -0.66 9.55
C VAL A 94 0.31 -0.18 10.31
N ALA A 95 0.19 1.13 10.51
CA ALA A 95 -0.91 1.74 11.26
C ALA A 95 -2.28 1.57 10.58
N CYS A 96 -2.35 1.31 9.27
CA CYS A 96 -3.61 1.01 8.59
C CYS A 96 -4.18 -0.38 8.89
N LEU A 97 -3.41 -1.27 9.55
CA LEU A 97 -3.84 -2.64 9.87
C LEU A 97 -4.60 -2.74 11.20
N THR A 98 -4.68 -1.65 11.97
CA THR A 98 -5.37 -1.65 13.27
C THR A 98 -6.88 -1.50 13.10
N GLU A 99 -7.65 -1.90 14.12
CA GLU A 99 -9.12 -1.79 14.12
C GLU A 99 -9.59 -0.33 13.95
N MET A 100 -8.84 0.62 14.54
CA MET A 100 -9.01 2.05 14.34
C MET A 100 -7.67 2.69 13.99
N THR A 101 -7.68 3.65 13.07
CA THR A 101 -6.50 4.42 12.67
C THR A 101 -6.87 5.89 12.49
N TYR A 102 -5.89 6.78 12.63
CA TYR A 102 -6.09 8.22 12.61
C TYR A 102 -5.83 8.81 11.21
N ASP A 103 -6.60 9.84 10.85
CA ASP A 103 -6.25 10.68 9.72
C ASP A 103 -5.10 11.60 10.12
N SER A 104 -3.91 11.36 9.56
CA SER A 104 -2.72 12.15 9.90
C SER A 104 -2.74 13.57 9.34
N ASP A 105 -3.69 13.88 8.46
CA ASP A 105 -3.89 15.22 7.88
C ASP A 105 -5.04 15.97 8.56
N ALA A 106 -5.77 15.33 9.49
CA ALA A 106 -6.80 16.00 10.27
C ALA A 106 -6.21 17.14 11.11
N GLN A 107 -6.76 18.34 10.93
CA GLN A 107 -6.35 19.54 11.68
C GLN A 107 -7.21 19.78 12.92
N ASP A 108 -8.36 19.11 12.98
CA ASP A 108 -9.29 19.17 14.10
C ASP A 108 -9.11 17.93 14.98
N LEU A 109 -9.07 18.12 16.30
CA LEU A 109 -8.91 17.06 17.30
C LEU A 109 -10.27 16.51 17.80
N ASP A 110 -11.35 16.77 17.07
CA ASP A 110 -12.72 16.39 17.45
C ASP A 110 -12.97 14.87 17.32
#